data_AF-A0A090L9N2-F1
#
_entry.id   AF-A0A090L9N2-F1
#
_cell.length_a   1.000
_cell.length_b   1.000
_cell.length_c   1.000
_cell.angle_alpha   90.00
_cell.angle_beta   90.00
_cell.angle_gamma   90.00
#
_symmetry.space_group_name_H-M   'P 1'
#
loop_
_entity.id
_entity.type
_entity.pdbx_description
1 polymer ?
#
loop_
_entity_poly.entity_id
_entity_poly.type
_entity_poly.pdbx_seq_one_letter_code
_entity_poly.pdbx_strand_id
1 'polypeptide(L)'
;MVASKVFRPFIASMRKAHNSGSIVKSEGQTPMGPVHDGYAGARLPFSVTNKWAFAIKATLFLAVGFWTPFVAVEYQLRKANG
;
A
#
# COMPACT_ATOMS: atom_id res chain seq x y z
N MET A 1 -34.30 5.65 -10.98
CA MET A 1 -33.57 6.83 -10.48
C MET A 1 -33.01 6.64 -9.05
N VAL A 2 -32.45 5.47 -8.70
CA VAL A 2 -31.93 5.19 -7.34
C VAL A 2 -30.41 4.96 -7.35
N ALA A 3 -29.87 4.28 -8.36
CA ALA A 3 -28.43 3.98 -8.48
C ALA A 3 -27.54 5.24 -8.50
N SER A 4 -27.96 6.31 -9.18
CA SER A 4 -27.19 7.56 -9.27
C SER A 4 -27.10 8.33 -7.96
N LYS A 5 -28.01 8.10 -7.00
CA LYS A 5 -27.98 8.73 -5.67
C LYS A 5 -27.02 8.03 -4.69
N VAL A 6 -26.68 6.76 -4.93
CA VAL A 6 -25.74 5.97 -4.09
C VAL A 6 -24.32 6.01 -4.65
N PHE A 7 -24.18 6.09 -5.97
CA PHE A 7 -22.86 6.10 -6.62
C PHE A 7 -22.09 7.42 -6.42
N ARG A 8 -22.80 8.55 -6.43
CA ARG A 8 -22.21 9.88 -6.19
C ARG A 8 -21.58 10.03 -4.80
N PRO A 9 -22.23 9.67 -3.68
CA PRO A 9 -21.60 9.77 -2.36
C PRO A 9 -20.45 8.77 -2.20
N PHE A 10 -20.49 7.62 -2.87
CA PHE A 10 -19.40 6.64 -2.86
C PHE A 10 -18.15 7.14 -3.60
N ILE A 11 -18.31 7.67 -4.82
CA ILE A 11 -17.19 8.29 -5.54
C ILE A 11 -16.67 9.53 -4.80
N ALA A 12 -17.57 10.31 -4.21
CA ALA A 12 -17.18 11.48 -3.41
C ALA A 12 -16.41 11.08 -2.14
N SER A 13 -16.80 10.00 -1.45
CA SER A 13 -16.10 9.50 -0.27
C SER A 13 -14.73 8.91 -0.62
N MET A 14 -14.62 8.17 -1.71
CA MET A 14 -13.33 7.68 -2.23
C MET A 14 -12.40 8.83 -2.62
N ARG A 15 -12.93 9.85 -3.30
CA ARG A 15 -12.16 11.05 -3.65
C ARG A 15 -11.76 11.84 -2.40
N LYS A 16 -12.62 11.95 -1.38
CA LYS A 16 -12.31 12.63 -0.13
C LYS A 16 -11.23 11.88 0.66
N ALA A 17 -11.33 10.56 0.78
CA ALA A 17 -10.31 9.72 1.41
C ALA A 17 -8.94 9.80 0.69
N HIS A 18 -8.94 9.95 -0.63
CA HIS A 18 -7.73 10.08 -1.44
C HIS A 18 -7.11 11.49 -1.44
N ASN A 19 -7.89 12.53 -1.08
CA ASN A 19 -7.42 13.94 -1.00
C ASN A 19 -7.26 14.44 0.44
N SER A 20 -7.73 13.70 1.44
CA SER A 20 -7.34 13.92 2.83
C SER A 20 -5.88 13.50 2.99
N GLY A 21 -4.98 14.45 2.75
CA GLY A 21 -3.60 14.36 3.23
C GLY A 21 -3.66 13.96 4.70
N SER A 22 -3.16 12.77 4.98
CA SER A 22 -3.44 12.05 6.21
C SER A 22 -2.59 12.58 7.36
N ILE A 23 -2.90 13.79 7.84
CA ILE A 23 -2.57 14.18 9.20
C ILE A 23 -3.55 13.42 10.10
N VAL A 24 -3.15 12.21 10.50
CA VAL A 24 -4.01 11.29 11.27
C VAL A 24 -4.09 11.68 12.75
N LYS A 25 -3.32 12.66 13.22
CA LYS A 25 -3.25 12.96 14.66
C LYS A 25 -3.14 14.45 14.94
N SER A 26 -4.13 14.99 15.65
CA SER A 26 -3.95 16.17 16.50
C SER A 26 -2.90 15.83 17.56
N GLU A 27 -2.10 16.82 17.92
CA GLU A 27 -0.98 16.72 18.84
C GLU A 27 -1.34 15.90 20.12
N GLY A 28 -0.46 14.98 20.53
CA GLY A 28 -0.64 14.15 21.74
C GLY A 28 -1.00 12.67 21.53
N GLN A 29 -1.34 12.22 20.31
CA GLN A 29 -1.81 10.84 20.06
C GLN A 29 -0.74 9.87 19.51
N THR A 30 0.52 10.27 19.40
CA THR A 30 1.63 9.43 18.94
C THR A 30 2.55 9.03 20.09
N PRO A 31 2.92 7.73 20.21
CA PRO A 31 3.89 7.31 21.22
C PRO A 31 5.21 8.08 21.07
N MET A 32 5.77 8.48 22.22
CA MET A 32 7.04 9.21 22.34
C MET A 32 8.21 8.30 21.95
N GLY A 33 8.39 8.06 20.65
CA GLY A 33 9.52 7.32 20.09
C GLY A 33 10.26 8.17 19.05
N PRO A 34 11.45 7.77 18.60
CA PRO A 34 12.36 8.61 17.80
C PRO A 34 11.82 9.07 16.43
N VAL A 35 10.64 8.62 16.01
CA VAL A 35 9.97 9.03 14.79
C VAL A 35 8.72 9.85 15.17
N HIS A 36 8.83 11.17 15.00
CA HIS A 36 7.89 12.18 15.54
C HIS A 36 7.03 12.88 14.48
N ASP A 37 6.94 12.34 13.28
CA ASP A 37 6.41 13.12 12.16
C ASP A 37 4.86 13.20 12.16
N GLY A 38 4.17 12.58 13.12
CA GLY A 38 2.70 12.59 13.22
C GLY A 38 1.95 11.82 12.12
N TYR A 39 2.60 11.52 10.99
CA TYR A 39 2.04 10.78 9.87
C TYR A 39 1.98 9.28 10.13
N ALA A 40 0.87 8.65 9.73
CA ALA A 40 0.67 7.19 9.86
C ALA A 40 1.78 6.37 9.17
N GLY A 41 2.34 6.90 8.06
CA GLY A 41 3.39 6.26 7.29
C GLY A 41 4.81 6.41 7.83
N ALA A 42 5.05 7.30 8.80
CA ALA A 42 6.42 7.59 9.27
C ALA A 42 7.07 6.38 9.97
N ARG A 43 6.26 5.46 10.52
CA ARG A 43 6.73 4.24 11.20
C ARG A 43 7.06 3.09 10.25
N LEU A 44 6.81 3.23 8.95
CA LEU A 44 7.05 2.18 7.97
C LEU A 44 8.53 2.21 7.54
N PRO A 45 9.16 1.04 7.31
CA PRO A 45 10.55 0.96 6.84
C PRO A 45 10.70 1.35 5.35
N PHE A 46 9.65 1.89 4.73
CA PHE A 46 9.65 2.39 3.35
C PHE A 46 8.79 3.65 3.27
N SER A 47 9.18 4.60 2.41
CA SER A 47 8.43 5.83 2.22
C SER A 47 7.11 5.57 1.49
N VAL A 48 6.03 6.17 2.01
CA VAL A 48 4.69 6.18 1.41
C VAL A 48 4.30 7.57 0.89
N THR A 49 5.22 8.55 0.92
CA THR A 49 4.95 9.95 0.58
C THR A 49 4.55 10.12 -0.89
N ASN A 50 5.18 9.37 -1.80
CA ASN A 50 4.84 9.37 -3.22
C ASN A 50 3.98 8.14 -3.56
N LYS A 51 2.70 8.38 -3.88
CA LYS A 51 1.72 7.32 -4.18
C LYS A 51 2.15 6.39 -5.32
N TRP A 52 2.79 6.92 -6.36
CA TRP A 52 3.22 6.15 -7.52
C TRP A 52 4.44 5.29 -7.20
N ALA A 53 5.42 5.88 -6.49
CA ALA A 53 6.57 5.13 -6.02
C ALA A 53 6.17 4.02 -5.04
N PHE A 54 5.22 4.30 -4.14
CA PHE A 54 4.67 3.30 -3.22
C PHE A 54 3.96 2.17 -3.97
N ALA A 55 3.10 2.50 -4.95
CA ALA A 55 2.42 1.50 -5.76
C ALA A 55 3.41 0.56 -6.47
N ILE A 56 4.45 1.12 -7.09
CA ILE A 56 5.51 0.32 -7.74
C ILE A 56 6.19 -0.60 -6.73
N LYS A 57 6.63 -0.08 -5.57
CA LYS A 57 7.28 -0.89 -4.53
C LYS A 57 6.37 -2.02 -4.03
N ALA A 58 5.10 -1.71 -3.76
CA ALA A 58 4.12 -2.69 -3.29
C ALA A 58 3.86 -3.78 -4.34
N THR A 59 3.66 -3.40 -5.60
CA THR A 59 3.45 -4.35 -6.70
C THR A 59 4.66 -5.24 -6.91
N LEU A 60 5.88 -4.70 -6.91
CA LEU A 60 7.10 -5.51 -7.06
C LEU A 60 7.27 -6.48 -5.90
N PHE A 61 7.07 -6.03 -4.66
CA PHE A 61 7.17 -6.89 -3.48
C PHE A 61 6.21 -8.09 -3.56
N LEU A 62 4.94 -7.84 -3.91
CA LEU A 62 3.93 -8.88 -4.07
C LEU A 62 4.22 -9.78 -5.28
N ALA A 63 4.60 -9.21 -6.42
CA ALA A 63 4.87 -9.95 -7.64
C ALA A 63 6.05 -10.93 -7.44
N VAL A 64 7.13 -10.48 -6.81
CA VAL A 64 8.29 -11.34 -6.51
C VAL A 64 7.89 -12.48 -5.58
N GLY A 65 7.19 -12.20 -4.49
CA GLY A 65 6.72 -13.24 -3.55
C GLY A 65 5.78 -14.25 -4.22
N PHE A 66 4.87 -13.76 -5.06
CA PHE A 66 3.95 -14.60 -5.81
C PHE A 66 4.65 -15.47 -6.86
N TRP A 67 5.66 -14.93 -7.56
CA TRP A 67 6.35 -15.63 -8.65
C TRP A 67 7.42 -16.62 -8.16
N THR A 68 7.95 -16.42 -6.95
CA THR A 68 9.00 -17.26 -6.34
C THR A 68 8.74 -18.77 -6.41
N PRO A 69 7.58 -19.32 -6.00
CA PRO A 69 7.34 -20.76 -6.07
C PRO A 69 7.38 -21.32 -7.50
N PHE A 70 6.90 -20.56 -8.50
CA PHE A 70 6.90 -21.00 -9.89
C PHE A 70 8.33 -21.13 -10.45
N VAL A 71 9.19 -20.16 -10.13
CA VAL A 71 10.61 -20.20 -10.51
C VAL A 71 11.32 -21.36 -9.82
N ALA A 72 11.01 -21.61 -8.54
CA ALA A 72 11.57 -22.74 -7.82
C ALA A 72 11.16 -24.08 -8.46
N VAL A 73 9.89 -24.25 -8.84
CA VAL A 73 9.41 -25.46 -9.53
C VAL A 73 10.09 -25.62 -10.88
N GLU A 74 10.15 -24.56 -11.69
CA GLU A 74 10.82 -24.59 -13.00
C GLU A 74 12.29 -24.98 -12.86
N TYR A 75 12.98 -24.42 -11.87
CA TYR A 75 14.36 -24.77 -11.56
C TYR A 75 14.51 -26.26 -11.20
N GLN A 76 13.62 -26.80 -10.37
CA GLN A 76 13.65 -28.22 -9.99
C GLN A 76 13.34 -29.13 -11.18
N LEU A 77 12.38 -28.78 -12.05
CA LEU A 77 12.07 -29.56 -13.25
C LEU A 77 13.23 -29.58 -14.24
N ARG A 78 13.89 -28.44 -14.48
CA ARG A 78 15.09 -28.36 -15.32
C ARG A 78 16.24 -29.18 -14.74
N LYS A 79 16.38 -29.18 -13.41
CA LYS A 79 17.39 -29.99 -12.71
C LYS A 79 17.09 -31.49 -12.77
N ALA A 80 15.81 -31.88 -12.69
CA ALA A 80 15.40 -33.29 -12.71
C ALA A 80 15.39 -33.91 -14.11
N ASN A 81 15.23 -33.09 -15.16
CA ASN A 81 15.30 -33.52 -16.56
C ASN A 81 16.72 -33.50 -17.14
N GLY A 82 17.75 -33.33 -16.29
CA GLY A 82 19.17 -33.43 -16.64
C GLY A 82 19.72 -34.82 -16.40
#